data_AF-A0A7C3YWH5-F1
#
_entry.id   AF-A0A7C3YWH5-F1
#
_cell.length_a   1.000
_cell.length_b   1.000
_cell.length_c   1.000
_cell.angle_alpha   90.00
_cell.angle_beta   90.00
_cell.angle_gamma   90.00
#
_symmetry.space_group_name_H-M   'P 1'
#
loop_
_entity.id
_entity.type
_entity.pdbx_description
1 polymer ?
#
loop_
_entity_poly.entity_id
_entity_poly.type
_entity_poly.pdbx_seq_one_letter_code
_entity_poly.pdbx_strand_id
1 'polypeptide(L)'
;MKKVQQPSTALFPVPSVMVTTVAADGRPNIITLAWVGTVCSNPPMLSISVRPATYSHGLLTASREFVLNIPGAGLLKQMDMCGMVSGRD
;
A
#
# COMPACT_ATOMS: atom_id res chain seq x y z
N MET A 1 -33.48 6.89 -10.21
CA MET A 1 -33.40 5.66 -11.00
C MET A 1 -31.97 5.12 -10.91
N LYS A 2 -31.76 3.86 -10.53
CA LYS A 2 -30.41 3.25 -10.48
C LYS A 2 -29.89 3.06 -11.91
N LYS A 3 -28.58 3.21 -12.12
CA LYS A 3 -27.91 2.98 -13.40
C LYS A 3 -27.03 1.73 -13.29
N VAL A 4 -27.12 0.84 -14.27
CA VAL A 4 -26.16 -0.26 -14.44
C VAL A 4 -24.91 0.32 -15.10
N GLN A 5 -23.74 0.02 -14.55
CA GLN A 5 -22.45 0.43 -15.08
C GLN A 5 -21.60 -0.80 -15.39
N GLN A 6 -20.56 -0.63 -16.22
CA GLN A 6 -19.58 -1.68 -16.45
C GLN A 6 -18.81 -1.99 -15.15
N PRO A 7 -18.38 -3.25 -14.94
CA PRO A 7 -17.57 -3.61 -13.77
C PRO A 7 -16.31 -2.74 -13.68
N SER A 8 -16.00 -2.26 -12.47
CA SER A 8 -14.81 -1.45 -12.20
C SER A 8 -14.32 -1.70 -10.78
N THR A 9 -13.10 -1.26 -10.48
CA THR A 9 -12.52 -1.30 -9.12
C THR A 9 -12.91 -0.07 -8.29
N ALA A 10 -14.03 0.57 -8.62
CA ALA A 10 -14.47 1.81 -8.01
C ALA A 10 -15.22 1.54 -6.68
N LEU A 11 -14.46 1.35 -5.60
CA LEU A 11 -14.97 1.29 -4.24
C LEU A 11 -14.59 2.58 -3.51
N PHE A 12 -15.58 3.35 -3.04
CA PHE A 12 -15.33 4.65 -2.42
C PHE A 12 -15.74 4.70 -0.94
N PRO A 13 -14.96 5.36 -0.06
CA PRO A 13 -13.65 5.97 -0.35
C PRO A 13 -12.55 4.91 -0.55
N VAL A 14 -11.57 5.23 -1.40
CA VAL A 14 -10.35 4.43 -1.54
C VAL A 14 -9.34 4.93 -0.50
N PRO A 15 -8.90 4.11 0.46
CA PRO A 15 -7.87 4.53 1.41
C PRO A 15 -6.57 4.86 0.70
N SER A 16 -5.80 5.81 1.23
CA SER A 16 -4.47 6.16 0.74
C SER A 16 -3.48 5.99 1.89
N VAL A 17 -2.66 4.94 1.81
CA VAL A 17 -1.68 4.61 2.85
C VAL A 17 -0.29 4.46 2.24
N MET A 18 0.73 4.70 3.05
CA MET A 18 2.12 4.43 2.67
C MET A 18 2.66 3.27 3.50
N VAL A 19 3.23 2.26 2.85
CA VAL A 19 3.78 1.07 3.51
C VAL A 19 5.29 1.09 3.45
N THR A 20 5.92 1.13 4.62
CA THR A 20 7.38 1.07 4.78
C THR A 20 7.82 -0.38 4.90
N THR A 21 8.90 -0.70 4.20
CA THR A 21 9.60 -2.00 4.21
C THR A 21 11.09 -1.75 4.35
N VAL A 22 11.86 -2.76 4.75
CA VAL A 22 13.31 -2.67 4.90
C VAL A 22 13.94 -3.86 4.19
N ALA A 23 14.96 -3.59 3.38
CA ALA A 23 15.75 -4.63 2.73
C ALA A 23 16.69 -5.32 3.72
N ALA A 24 17.22 -6.49 3.35
CA ALA A 24 18.10 -7.28 4.21
C ALA A 24 19.40 -6.52 4.59
N ASP A 25 19.83 -5.57 3.77
CA ASP A 25 20.98 -4.68 4.02
C ASP A 25 20.62 -3.44 4.89
N GLY A 26 19.39 -3.38 5.39
CA GLY A 26 18.89 -2.27 6.21
C GLY A 26 18.37 -1.07 5.40
N ARG A 27 18.39 -1.12 4.06
CA ARG A 27 17.92 -0.01 3.23
C ARG A 27 16.39 0.15 3.33
N PRO A 28 15.86 1.32 3.70
CA PRO A 28 14.43 1.53 3.76
C PRO A 28 13.83 1.67 2.36
N ASN A 29 12.57 1.27 2.23
CA ASN A 29 11.77 1.43 1.03
C ASN A 29 10.31 1.75 1.41
N ILE A 30 9.61 2.51 0.59
CA ILE A 30 8.23 2.94 0.88
C ILE A 30 7.39 2.94 -0.40
N ILE A 31 6.15 2.43 -0.30
CA ILE A 31 5.20 2.38 -1.41
C ILE A 31 3.83 2.91 -1.02
N THR A 32 3.13 3.51 -1.98
CA THR A 32 1.73 3.94 -1.80
C THR A 32 0.78 2.84 -2.23
N LEU A 33 -0.24 2.57 -1.40
CA LEU A 33 -1.23 1.53 -1.65
C LEU A 33 -2.65 2.05 -1.45
N ALA A 34 -3.52 1.64 -2.37
CA ALA A 34 -4.96 1.87 -2.35
C ALA A 34 -5.77 0.64 -1.87
N TRP A 35 -5.24 -0.56 -2.13
CA TRP A 35 -5.89 -1.83 -1.79
C TRP A 35 -5.48 -2.28 -0.40
N VAL A 36 -6.10 -1.66 0.60
CA VAL A 36 -5.90 -1.92 2.02
C VAL A 36 -7.24 -1.92 2.75
N GLY A 37 -7.37 -2.73 3.80
CA GLY A 37 -8.59 -2.73 4.62
C GLY A 37 -8.46 -3.53 5.90
N THR A 38 -9.20 -3.14 6.92
CA THR A 38 -9.34 -3.90 8.17
C THR A 38 -9.99 -5.25 7.91
N VAL A 39 -9.41 -6.30 8.50
CA VAL A 39 -9.86 -7.69 8.33
C VAL A 39 -10.49 -8.22 9.61
N CYS A 40 -9.95 -7.88 10.78
CA CYS A 40 -10.42 -8.39 12.06
C CYS A 40 -10.21 -7.36 13.17
N SER A 41 -11.12 -7.34 14.15
CA SER A 41 -11.04 -6.47 15.32
C SER A 41 -10.22 -7.10 16.46
N ASN A 42 -10.27 -8.42 16.63
CA ASN A 42 -9.55 -9.12 17.68
C ASN A 42 -9.13 -10.54 17.24
N PRO A 43 -7.82 -10.82 17.07
CA PRO A 43 -6.73 -9.85 17.12
C PRO A 43 -6.87 -8.80 16.00
N PRO A 44 -6.42 -7.55 16.21
CA PRO A 44 -6.50 -6.51 15.19
C PRO A 44 -5.68 -6.91 13.96
N MET A 45 -6.32 -6.98 12.80
CA MET A 45 -5.69 -7.35 11.54
C MET A 45 -6.13 -6.46 10.40
N LEU A 46 -5.22 -6.22 9.46
CA LEU A 46 -5.49 -5.57 8.19
C LEU A 46 -4.89 -6.38 7.05
N SER A 47 -5.38 -6.11 5.84
CA SER A 47 -4.84 -6.64 4.60
C SER A 47 -4.21 -5.52 3.79
N ILE A 48 -3.12 -5.84 3.09
CA ILE A 48 -2.56 -5.03 2.01
C ILE A 48 -2.43 -5.93 0.79
N SER A 49 -2.79 -5.41 -0.39
CA SER A 49 -2.58 -6.13 -1.65
C SER A 49 -1.40 -5.51 -2.40
N VAL A 50 -0.34 -6.30 -2.58
CA VAL A 50 0.90 -5.87 -3.24
C VAL A 50 1.17 -6.79 -4.41
N ARG A 51 1.39 -6.22 -5.61
CA ARG A 51 1.63 -7.01 -6.83
C ARG A 51 3.00 -7.71 -6.76
N PRO A 52 3.12 -9.00 -7.13
CA PRO A 52 4.38 -9.75 -7.08
C PRO A 52 5.56 -9.13 -7.85
N ALA A 53 5.28 -8.36 -8.91
CA ALA A 53 6.30 -7.70 -9.72
C ALA A 53 6.98 -6.51 -9.03
N THR A 54 6.42 -5.97 -7.93
CA THR A 54 7.00 -4.82 -7.24
C THR A 54 8.20 -5.22 -6.40
N TYR A 55 9.15 -4.30 -6.26
CA TYR A 55 10.30 -4.49 -5.37
C TYR A 55 9.88 -4.80 -3.93
N SER A 56 8.89 -4.06 -3.42
CA SER A 56 8.37 -4.21 -2.06
C SER A 56 7.74 -5.57 -1.79
N HIS A 57 7.16 -6.25 -2.79
CA HIS A 57 6.64 -7.61 -2.58
C HIS A 57 7.76 -8.59 -2.19
N GLY A 58 8.93 -8.47 -2.84
CA GLY A 58 10.11 -9.26 -2.50
C GLY A 58 10.55 -9.01 -1.06
N LEU A 59 10.60 -7.74 -0.65
CA LEU A 59 10.96 -7.35 0.71
C LEU A 59 9.96 -7.90 1.74
N LEU A 60 8.66 -7.71 1.52
CA LEU A 60 7.58 -8.20 2.40
C LEU A 60 7.62 -9.73 2.57
N THR A 61 7.90 -10.46 1.49
CA THR A 61 7.97 -11.92 1.53
C THR A 61 9.16 -12.41 2.35
N ALA A 62 10.29 -11.71 2.25
CA ALA A 62 11.52 -12.02 2.97
C ALA A 62 11.46 -11.62 4.45
N SER A 63 11.02 -10.40 4.77
CA SER A 63 11.03 -9.88 6.15
C SER A 63 9.81 -10.30 6.95
N ARG A 64 8.64 -10.47 6.30
CA ARG A 64 7.32 -10.61 6.97
C ARG A 64 6.96 -9.44 7.89
N GLU A 65 7.56 -8.28 7.65
CA GLU A 65 7.42 -7.09 8.46
C GLU A 65 7.15 -5.85 7.59
N PHE A 66 6.29 -4.97 8.08
CA PHE A 66 6.04 -3.66 7.48
C PHE A 66 5.42 -2.68 8.46
N VAL A 67 5.47 -1.39 8.13
CA VAL A 67 4.75 -0.33 8.84
C VAL A 67 3.76 0.32 7.89
N LEU A 68 2.51 0.47 8.32
CA LEU A 68 1.51 1.25 7.60
C LEU A 68 1.46 2.67 8.18
N ASN A 69 1.56 3.67 7.30
CA ASN A 69 1.53 5.08 7.63
C ASN A 69 0.29 5.73 6.99
N ILE A 70 -0.39 6.59 7.75
CA ILE A 70 -1.50 7.42 7.27
C ILE A 70 -0.93 8.82 6.97
N PRO A 71 -0.74 9.19 5.70
CA PRO A 71 -0.18 10.48 5.34
C PRO A 71 -1.21 11.62 5.51
N GLY A 72 -0.74 12.79 5.91
CA GLY A 72 -1.51 14.03 5.83
C GLY A 72 -1.43 14.66 4.43
N ALA A 73 -2.32 15.62 4.15
CA ALA A 73 -2.39 16.30 2.84
C ALA A 73 -1.08 16.98 2.40
N GLY A 74 -0.21 17.39 3.34
CA GLY A 74 1.09 17.98 3.05
C GLY A 74 2.10 17.04 2.38
N LEU A 75 1.85 15.72 2.39
CA LEU A 75 2.69 14.70 1.77
C LEU A 75 2.16 14.21 0.42
N LEU A 76 1.13 14.85 -0.15
CA LEU A 76 0.43 14.35 -1.33
C LEU A 76 1.39 14.08 -2.51
N LYS A 77 2.34 14.98 -2.78
CA LYS A 77 3.32 14.82 -3.86
C LYS A 77 4.27 13.64 -3.62
N GLN A 78 4.74 13.49 -2.37
CA GLN A 78 5.62 12.42 -1.96
C GLN A 78 4.90 11.07 -2.01
N MET A 79 3.64 11.03 -1.57
CA MET A 79 2.79 9.84 -1.66
C MET A 79 2.58 9.41 -3.11
N ASP A 80 2.30 10.34 -4.02
CA ASP A 80 2.14 10.02 -5.44
C ASP A 80 3.46 9.48 -6.04
N MET A 81 4.58 10.13 -5.74
CA MET A 81 5.91 9.69 -6.17
C MET A 81 6.24 8.26 -5.69
N CYS A 82 5.96 7.93 -4.42
CA CYS A 82 6.16 6.58 -3.87
C CYS A 82 5.22 5.52 -4.47
N GLY A 83 4.16 5.92 -5.18
CA GLY A 83 3.31 5.01 -5.96
C GLY A 83 3.79 4.79 -7.39
N MET A 84 4.59 5.71 -7.94
CA MET A 84 5.05 5.70 -9.33
C MET A 84 6.47 5.16 -9.50
N VAL A 85 7.33 5.34 -8.51
CA VAL A 85 8.77 4.99 -8.60
C VAL A 85 9.06 3.78 -7.74
N SER A 86 9.77 2.80 -8.30
CA SER A 86 10.20 1.59 -7.59
C SER A 86 11.48 1.88 -6.79
N GLY A 87 11.51 1.57 -5.49
CA GLY A 87 12.73 1.69 -4.66
C GLY A 87 13.80 0.61 -4.93
N ARG A 88 13.76 -0.03 -6.10
CA ARG A 88 14.80 -0.97 -6.55
C ARG A 88 16.08 -0.23 -6.95
N ASP A 89 15.89 0.96 -7.51
CA ASP A 89 16.91 1.86 -8.04
C ASP A 89 17.07 3.06 -7.08
#